data_AF-A0A7Y4QIC5-F1
#
_entry.id   AF-A0A7Y4QIC5-F1
#
_cell.length_a   1.000
_cell.length_b   1.000
_cell.length_c   1.000
_cell.angle_alpha   90.00
_cell.angle_beta   90.00
_cell.angle_gamma   90.00
#
_symmetry.space_group_name_H-M   'P 1'
#
loop_
_entity.id
_entity.type
_entity.pdbx_description
1 polymer ?
#
loop_
_entity_poly.entity_id
_entity_poly.type
_entity_poly.pdbx_seq_one_letter_code
_entity_poly.pdbx_strand_id
1 'polypeptide(L)'
;MIKLFEVYFSEGRAAEFAKVWTERLRELTGENQEIRIGAKILTMKVEVPDGTDTTGMKEALQKGTADYLQEKMGEPVDVWLKEI
;
A
#
# COMPACT_ATOMS: atom_id res chain seq x y z
N MET A 1 -10.13 1.75 15.70
CA MET A 1 -10.29 0.38 15.19
C MET A 1 -9.08 0.04 14.31
N ILE A 2 -8.61 -1.21 14.25
CA ILE A 2 -7.54 -1.57 13.30
C ILE A 2 -8.15 -2.12 12.01
N LYS A 3 -7.73 -1.60 10.86
CA LYS A 3 -8.14 -2.10 9.54
C LYS A 3 -6.97 -2.78 8.84
N LEU A 4 -7.25 -3.88 8.14
CA LEU A 4 -6.25 -4.56 7.33
C LEU A 4 -6.50 -4.29 5.86
N PHE A 5 -5.42 -4.07 5.13
CA PHE A 5 -5.43 -3.81 3.70
C PHE A 5 -4.49 -4.77 2.98
N GLU A 6 -4.97 -5.39 1.92
CA GLU A 6 -4.15 -6.08 0.94
C GLU A 6 -3.95 -5.17 -0.27
N VAL A 7 -2.69 -5.00 -0.65
CA VAL A 7 -2.27 -4.28 -1.85
C VAL A 7 -1.83 -5.30 -2.89
N TYR A 8 -2.39 -5.17 -4.09
CA TYR A 8 -2.08 -5.98 -5.24
C TYR A 8 -1.44 -5.11 -6.33
N PHE A 9 -0.48 -5.69 -7.05
CA PHE A 9 0.19 -5.07 -8.18
C PHE A 9 -0.09 -5.88 -9.45
N SER A 10 -0.26 -5.22 -10.60
CA SER A 10 -0.61 -5.88 -11.86
C SER A 10 0.53 -6.67 -12.52
N GLU A 11 1.79 -6.38 -12.20
CA GLU A 11 2.93 -6.92 -12.97
C GLU A 11 3.86 -7.85 -12.18
N GLY A 12 4.58 -8.72 -12.92
CA GLY A 12 5.55 -9.71 -12.43
C GLY A 12 6.80 -9.16 -11.75
N ARG A 13 6.79 -7.89 -11.31
CA ARG A 13 7.80 -7.20 -10.50
C ARG A 13 7.30 -6.85 -9.10
N ALA A 14 6.34 -7.63 -8.61
CA ALA A 14 5.75 -7.46 -7.29
C ALA A 14 6.80 -7.46 -6.15
N ALA A 15 7.94 -8.12 -6.33
CA ALA A 15 9.04 -8.06 -5.37
C ALA A 15 9.73 -6.69 -5.34
N GLU A 16 10.02 -6.07 -6.50
CA GLU A 16 10.55 -4.72 -6.57
C GLU A 16 9.55 -3.69 -6.04
N PHE A 17 8.27 -3.79 -6.44
CA PHE A 17 7.21 -2.90 -5.95
C PHE A 17 7.03 -3.00 -4.44
N ALA A 18 6.99 -4.22 -3.88
CA ALA A 18 6.84 -4.41 -2.46
C ALA A 18 8.00 -3.82 -1.66
N LYS A 19 9.23 -3.92 -2.17
CA LYS A 19 10.42 -3.36 -1.51
C LYS A 19 10.34 -1.83 -1.44
N VAL A 20 10.15 -1.19 -2.60
CA VAL A 20 10.06 0.28 -2.73
C VAL A 20 8.88 0.81 -1.90
N TRP A 21 7.74 0.14 -1.95
CA TRP A 21 6.55 0.53 -1.19
C TRP A 21 6.72 0.36 0.32
N THR A 22 7.38 -0.70 0.78
CA THR A 22 7.64 -0.93 2.21
C THR A 22 8.52 0.17 2.80
N GLU A 23 9.50 0.68 2.05
CA GLU A 23 10.33 1.81 2.46
C GLU A 23 9.47 3.07 2.64
N ARG A 24 8.59 3.36 1.68
CA ARG A 24 7.66 4.50 1.75
C ARG A 24 6.68 4.44 2.92
N LEU A 25 6.11 3.26 3.20
CA LEU A 25 5.19 3.09 4.32
C LEU A 25 5.89 3.35 5.66
N ARG A 26 7.14 2.91 5.82
CA ARG A 26 7.92 3.21 7.03
C ARG A 26 8.10 4.71 7.23
N GLU A 27 8.34 5.48 6.16
CA GLU A 27 8.45 6.94 6.22
C GLU A 27 7.13 7.62 6.60
N LEU A 28 6.01 7.13 6.07
CA LEU A 28 4.71 7.79 6.21
C LEU A 28 4.03 7.55 7.56
N THR A 29 4.15 6.35 8.13
CA THR A 29 3.26 5.94 9.21
C THR A 29 3.95 5.78 10.57
N GLY A 30 5.28 5.71 10.63
CA GLY A 30 6.05 5.52 11.86
C GLY A 30 5.76 4.20 12.59
N GLU A 31 6.70 3.26 12.54
CA GLU A 31 6.88 1.98 13.31
C GLU A 31 5.68 1.02 13.59
N ASN A 32 4.40 1.42 13.60
CA ASN A 32 3.24 0.62 14.01
C ASN A 32 2.47 -0.04 12.84
N GLN A 33 3.15 -0.53 11.81
CA GLN A 33 2.53 -1.30 10.74
C GLN A 33 3.14 -2.70 10.67
N GLU A 34 2.30 -3.73 10.74
CA GLU A 34 2.73 -5.07 10.37
C GLU A 34 2.58 -5.22 8.85
N ILE A 35 3.72 -5.31 8.15
CA ILE A 35 3.78 -5.49 6.69
C ILE A 35 4.23 -6.93 6.42
N ARG A 36 3.41 -7.67 5.65
CA ARG A 36 3.73 -9.02 5.17
C ARG A 36 3.81 -9.00 3.65
N ILE A 37 4.94 -9.44 3.11
CA ILE A 37 5.22 -9.42 1.68
C ILE A 37 5.11 -10.84 1.12
N GLY A 38 4.24 -11.02 0.14
CA GLY A 38 4.16 -12.20 -0.72
C GLY A 38 4.50 -11.86 -2.16
N ALA A 39 4.74 -12.89 -3.00
CA ALA A 39 5.20 -12.73 -4.38
C ALA A 39 4.27 -11.92 -5.32
N LYS A 40 3.04 -11.60 -4.91
CA LYS A 40 2.07 -10.78 -5.65
C LYS A 40 1.21 -9.85 -4.78
N ILE A 41 1.31 -10.00 -3.45
CA ILE A 41 0.38 -9.39 -2.49
C ILE A 41 1.21 -8.82 -1.35
N LEU A 42 0.95 -7.56 -1.00
CA LEU A 42 1.47 -6.95 0.20
C LEU A 42 0.30 -6.72 1.17
N THR A 43 0.32 -7.39 2.31
CA THR A 43 -0.66 -7.17 3.37
C THR A 43 -0.10 -6.16 4.35
N MET A 44 -0.83 -5.08 4.61
CA MET A 44 -0.50 -4.10 5.64
C MET A 44 -1.65 -3.94 6.64
N LYS A 45 -1.30 -3.75 7.89
CA LYS A 45 -2.25 -3.48 8.98
C LYS A 45 -2.18 -2.00 9.35
N VAL A 46 -3.23 -1.25 9.03
CA VAL A 46 -3.32 0.19 9.25
C VAL A 46 -4.28 0.49 10.41
N GLU A 47 -3.78 1.19 11.42
CA GLU A 47 -4.64 1.75 12.46
C GLU A 47 -5.35 3.00 11.92
N VAL A 48 -6.68 2.97 11.89
CA VAL A 48 -7.49 4.08 11.38
C VAL A 48 -8.33 4.64 12.55
N PRO A 49 -8.30 5.96 12.79
CA PRO A 49 -9.16 6.58 13.79
C PRO A 49 -10.64 6.29 13.50
N ASP A 50 -11.41 6.02 14.56
CA ASP A 50 -12.85 5.78 14.42
C ASP A 50 -13.55 7.02 13.84
N GLY A 51 -14.46 6.81 12.88
CA GLY A 51 -15.16 7.88 12.16
C GLY A 51 -14.43 8.42 10.93
N THR A 52 -13.25 7.90 10.57
CA THR A 52 -12.54 8.24 9.33
C THR A 52 -13.29 7.77 8.09
N ASP A 53 -13.34 8.59 7.03
CA ASP A 53 -13.80 8.15 5.71
C ASP A 53 -12.82 7.15 5.09
N THR A 54 -13.17 5.88 5.21
CA THR A 54 -12.34 4.77 4.72
C THR A 54 -12.31 4.68 3.19
N THR A 55 -13.30 5.25 2.50
CA THR A 55 -13.33 5.26 1.03
C THR A 55 -12.33 6.28 0.49
N GLY A 56 -12.41 7.53 0.97
CA GLY A 56 -11.42 8.56 0.60
C GLY A 56 -9.99 8.17 1.00
N MET A 57 -9.82 7.51 2.14
CA MET A 57 -8.51 6.98 2.56
C MET A 57 -7.99 5.89 1.61
N LYS A 58 -8.85 4.95 1.19
CA LYS A 58 -8.48 3.91 0.22
C LYS A 58 -8.04 4.52 -1.11
N GLU A 59 -8.82 5.47 -1.63
CA GLU A 59 -8.50 6.14 -2.89
C GLU A 59 -7.19 6.94 -2.81
N ALA A 60 -6.98 7.66 -1.69
CA ALA A 60 -5.73 8.39 -1.46
C ALA A 60 -4.52 7.46 -1.34
N LEU A 61 -4.66 6.33 -0.64
CA LEU A 61 -3.62 5.30 -0.55
C LEU A 61 -3.35 4.69 -1.92
N GLN A 62 -4.39 4.34 -2.69
CA GLN A 62 -4.24 3.73 -4.00
C GLN A 62 -3.49 4.67 -4.96
N LYS A 63 -3.96 5.91 -5.05
CA LYS A 63 -3.36 6.93 -5.92
C LYS A 63 -1.95 7.27 -5.48
N GLY A 64 -1.73 7.54 -4.19
CA GLY A 64 -0.40 7.85 -3.66
C GLY A 64 0.61 6.71 -3.86
N THR A 65 0.15 5.46 -3.77
CA THR A 65 0.97 4.28 -4.07
C THR A 65 1.34 4.23 -5.55
N ALA A 66 0.35 4.41 -6.44
CA ALA A 66 0.59 4.39 -7.89
C ALA A 66 1.53 5.52 -8.32
N ASP A 67 1.31 6.75 -7.85
CA ASP A 67 2.14 7.92 -8.15
C ASP A 67 3.58 7.71 -7.67
N TYR A 68 3.77 7.21 -6.45
CA TYR A 68 5.10 6.94 -5.89
C TYR A 68 5.83 5.83 -6.64
N LEU A 69 5.16 4.72 -6.94
CA LEU A 69 5.76 3.63 -7.69
C LEU A 69 6.09 4.07 -9.12
N GLN A 70 5.25 4.87 -9.76
CA GLN A 70 5.54 5.44 -11.07
C GLN A 70 6.78 6.35 -11.04
N GLU A 71 6.92 7.19 -10.01
CA GLU A 71 8.11 8.03 -9.83
C GLU A 71 9.39 7.19 -9.68
N LYS A 72 9.33 6.10 -8.90
CA LYS A 72 10.52 5.27 -8.61
C LYS A 72 10.85 4.26 -9.71
N MET A 73 9.84 3.76 -10.41
CA MET A 73 9.97 2.68 -11.39
C MET A 73 9.94 3.20 -12.83
N GLY A 74 9.51 4.45 -13.04
CA GLY A 74 9.50 5.11 -14.36
C GLY A 74 8.31 4.71 -15.25
N GLU A 75 7.32 4.00 -14.71
CA GLU A 75 6.20 3.48 -15.49
C GLU A 75 4.92 3.37 -14.64
N PRO A 76 3.73 3.48 -15.27
CA PRO A 76 2.47 3.36 -14.56
C PRO A 76 2.32 1.99 -13.90
N VAL A 77 1.90 1.96 -12.64
CA VAL A 77 1.65 0.73 -11.89
C VAL A 77 0.19 0.70 -11.47
N ASP A 78 -0.54 -0.35 -11.88
CA ASP A 78 -1.89 -0.54 -11.36
C ASP A 78 -1.82 -1.13 -9.96
N VAL A 79 -2.33 -0.35 -9.02
CA VAL A 79 -2.42 -0.72 -7.61
C VAL A 79 -3.88 -0.97 -7.28
N TRP A 80 -4.16 -2.09 -6.62
CA TRP A 80 -5.49 -2.41 -6.11
C TRP A 80 -5.44 -2.63 -4.61
N LEU A 81 -6.37 -2.01 -3.89
CA LEU A 81 -6.50 -2.13 -2.44
C LEU A 81 -7.78 -2.89 -2.08
N LYS A 82 -7.65 -3.89 -1.22
CA LYS A 82 -8.76 -4.63 -0.65
C LYS A 82 -8.71 -4.54 0.87
N GLU A 83 -9.80 -4.10 1.49
CA GLU A 83 -9.96 -4.20 2.94
C GLU A 83 -10.34 -5.65 3.31
N ILE A 84 -9.73 -6.16 4.38
CA ILE A 84 -9.91 -7.53 4.89
C ILE A 84 -10.16 -7.54 6.40
#